data_AF-A0A3B9Q3T2-F1
#
_entry.id   AF-A0A3B9Q3T2-F1
#
_cell.length_a   1.000
_cell.length_b   1.000
_cell.length_c   1.000
_cell.angle_alpha   90.00
_cell.angle_beta   90.00
_cell.angle_gamma   90.00
#
_symmetry.space_group_name_H-M   'P 1'
#
loop_
_entity.id
_entity.type
_entity.pdbx_description
1 polymer ?
#
loop_
_entity_poly.entity_id
_entity_poly.type
_entity_poly.pdbx_seq_one_letter_code
_entity_poly.pdbx_strand_id
1 'polypeptide(L)'
;VVTLTILREGLDNPFDVSITRAEIEIPVLEYEMLENNIAYINLYQFSINAGEEAQGALEELLAQHPAGIILDLRDNSGGYLDAAFDITSLFIEDGPIMIEEWGDGTDHTYDALGNAIAPDLPLVVLVNGGSASASEITAGAIQDRGRGTLVGTTTYGKGSVQNWIELDGDNGAIRVTVARWLTPDRKQINGIGLTPDLEVDYTQEDFDAGIDPQMDKAIELILGYLDQTL
;
A
#
# COMPACT_ATOMS: atom_id res chain seq x y z
N VAL A 1 -5.19 -27.77 17.87
CA VAL A 1 -4.38 -28.37 16.78
C VAL A 1 -5.29 -28.58 15.58
N VAL A 2 -4.87 -28.18 14.40
CA VAL A 2 -5.55 -28.38 13.11
C VAL A 2 -4.66 -29.30 12.26
N THR A 3 -5.23 -30.31 11.63
CA THR A 3 -4.50 -31.18 10.71
C THR A 3 -4.77 -30.72 9.27
N LEU A 4 -3.71 -30.38 8.54
CA LEU A 4 -3.75 -30.06 7.12
C LEU A 4 -3.22 -31.25 6.32
N THR A 5 -4.02 -31.76 5.38
CA THR A 5 -3.54 -32.74 4.39
C THR A 5 -2.95 -31.98 3.21
N ILE A 6 -1.64 -32.10 3.01
CA ILE A 6 -0.88 -31.35 2.00
C ILE A 6 -0.44 -32.30 0.88
N LEU A 7 -0.67 -31.90 -0.37
CA LEU A 7 -0.04 -32.48 -1.54
C LEU A 7 1.11 -31.56 -1.98
N ARG A 8 2.33 -32.07 -2.09
CA ARG A 8 3.52 -31.31 -2.49
C ARG A 8 4.13 -31.92 -3.75
N GLU A 9 4.60 -31.07 -4.65
CA GLU A 9 5.33 -31.50 -5.83
C GLU A 9 6.54 -32.39 -5.44
N GLY A 10 6.72 -33.50 -6.17
CA GLY A 10 7.75 -34.50 -5.86
C GLY A 10 7.34 -35.59 -4.85
N LEU A 11 6.11 -35.56 -4.32
CA LEU A 11 5.56 -36.64 -3.48
C LEU A 11 4.35 -37.31 -4.14
N ASP A 12 4.34 -38.64 -4.13
CA ASP A 12 3.29 -39.44 -4.77
C ASP A 12 1.95 -39.42 -4.01
N ASN A 13 1.95 -39.08 -2.72
CA ASN A 13 0.76 -39.11 -1.88
C ASN A 13 0.68 -37.87 -0.97
N PRO A 14 -0.54 -37.35 -0.70
CA PRO A 14 -0.74 -36.33 0.32
C PRO A 14 -0.29 -36.82 1.71
N PHE A 15 0.13 -35.89 2.56
CA PHE A 15 0.53 -36.17 3.94
C PHE A 15 -0.08 -35.17 4.92
N ASP A 16 -0.30 -35.62 6.15
CA ASP A 16 -0.92 -34.81 7.19
C ASP A 16 0.14 -34.02 7.98
N VAL A 17 -0.09 -32.72 8.15
CA VAL A 17 0.67 -31.81 8.99
C VAL A 17 -0.21 -31.33 10.14
N SER A 18 0.20 -31.59 11.37
CA SER A 18 -0.49 -31.11 12.57
C SER A 18 0.06 -29.74 12.98
N ILE A 19 -0.77 -28.71 12.92
CA ILE A 19 -0.42 -27.33 13.25
C ILE A 19 -1.15 -26.93 14.54
N THR A 20 -0.42 -26.43 15.52
CA THR A 20 -1.01 -25.81 16.71
C THR A 20 -1.42 -24.39 16.36
N ARG A 21 -2.69 -24.03 16.59
CA ARG A 21 -3.13 -22.64 16.44
C ARG A 21 -2.34 -21.79 17.42
N ALA A 22 -1.60 -20.84 16.90
CA ALA A 22 -1.00 -19.75 17.65
C ALA A 22 -1.67 -18.45 17.21
N GLU A 23 -1.64 -17.45 18.08
CA GLU A 23 -1.84 -16.08 17.66
C GLU A 23 -0.60 -15.68 16.86
N ILE A 24 -0.79 -15.37 15.58
CA ILE A 24 0.26 -14.85 14.70
C ILE A 24 -0.01 -13.36 14.64
N GLU A 25 0.82 -12.56 15.31
CA GLU A 25 0.83 -11.12 15.13
C GLU A 25 1.60 -10.85 13.83
N ILE A 26 0.87 -10.50 12.77
CA ILE A 26 1.49 -9.94 11.57
C ILE A 26 1.82 -8.49 11.92
N PRO A 27 3.09 -8.06 11.85
CA PRO A 27 3.44 -6.68 12.10
C PRO A 27 2.70 -5.78 11.11
N VAL A 28 2.29 -4.60 11.56
CA VAL A 28 1.60 -3.62 10.69
C VAL A 28 2.53 -3.17 9.58
N LEU A 29 3.81 -2.98 9.92
CA LEU A 29 4.89 -2.64 9.01
C LEU A 29 6.23 -3.21 9.48
N GLU A 30 7.18 -3.30 8.56
CA GLU A 30 8.61 -3.45 8.81
C GLU A 30 9.35 -2.28 8.16
N TYR A 31 10.48 -1.88 8.73
CA TYR A 31 11.25 -0.78 8.19
C TYR A 31 12.75 -0.96 8.49
N GLU A 32 13.58 -0.48 7.58
CA GLU A 32 15.03 -0.51 7.74
C GLU A 32 15.70 0.58 6.89
N MET A 33 16.96 0.88 7.22
CA MET A 33 17.82 1.68 6.36
C MET A 33 18.60 0.74 5.43
N LEU A 34 18.29 0.78 4.15
CA LEU A 34 18.96 -0.03 3.13
C LEU A 34 20.35 0.52 2.81
N GLU A 35 21.10 -0.25 2.02
CA GLU A 35 22.30 0.26 1.35
C GLU A 35 22.00 1.55 0.58
N ASN A 36 23.03 2.37 0.40
CA ASN A 36 22.93 3.72 -0.20
C ASN A 36 22.05 4.71 0.61
N ASN A 37 21.79 4.42 1.88
CA ASN A 37 21.06 5.29 2.80
C ASN A 37 19.62 5.56 2.34
N ILE A 38 18.93 4.51 1.88
CA ILE A 38 17.54 4.58 1.44
C ILE A 38 16.64 4.09 2.57
N ALA A 39 15.69 4.93 2.96
CA ALA A 39 14.68 4.58 3.94
C ALA A 39 13.65 3.63 3.30
N TYR A 40 13.52 2.42 3.84
CA TYR A 40 12.56 1.43 3.36
C TYR A 40 11.49 1.18 4.41
N ILE A 41 10.23 1.24 3.99
CA ILE A 41 9.06 0.93 4.81
C ILE A 41 8.20 -0.06 4.01
N ASN A 42 8.05 -1.27 4.54
CA ASN A 42 7.09 -2.24 4.05
C ASN A 42 5.83 -2.21 4.91
N LEU A 43 4.73 -1.71 4.36
CA LEU A 43 3.46 -1.64 5.07
C LEU A 43 2.59 -2.82 4.67
N TYR A 44 2.39 -3.76 5.60
CA TYR A 44 1.60 -4.97 5.36
C TYR A 44 0.08 -4.73 5.44
N GLN A 45 -0.36 -3.81 6.28
CA GLN A 45 -1.77 -3.53 6.48
C GLN A 45 -2.03 -2.10 6.97
N PHE A 46 -3.13 -1.49 6.51
CA PHE A 46 -3.66 -0.26 7.10
C PHE A 46 -4.49 -0.61 8.35
N SER A 47 -3.83 -0.97 9.45
CA SER A 47 -4.46 -1.20 10.75
C SER A 47 -4.91 0.12 11.39
N ILE A 48 -5.66 0.05 12.50
CA ILE A 48 -6.11 1.26 13.21
C ILE A 48 -4.96 2.13 13.74
N ASN A 49 -3.80 1.52 14.01
CA ASN A 49 -2.61 2.22 14.52
C ASN A 49 -1.55 2.46 13.43
N ALA A 50 -1.82 2.07 12.17
CA ALA A 50 -0.81 2.11 11.11
C ALA A 50 -0.29 3.52 10.82
N GLY A 51 -1.11 4.56 10.97
CA GLY A 51 -0.67 5.94 10.83
C GLY A 51 0.41 6.33 11.86
N GLU A 52 0.16 6.05 13.14
CA GLU A 52 1.12 6.33 14.23
C GLU A 52 2.40 5.51 14.07
N GLU A 53 2.28 4.21 13.75
CA GLU A 53 3.43 3.32 13.55
C GLU A 53 4.28 3.76 12.35
N ALA A 54 3.64 4.13 11.23
CA ALA A 54 4.35 4.59 10.04
C ALA A 54 5.03 5.95 10.26
N GLN A 55 4.37 6.87 11.00
CA GLN A 55 4.99 8.14 11.38
C GLN A 55 6.24 7.90 12.23
N GLY A 56 6.16 7.05 13.26
CA GLY A 56 7.30 6.74 14.12
C GLY A 56 8.46 6.09 13.36
N ALA A 57 8.16 5.09 12.52
CA ALA A 57 9.16 4.46 11.66
C ALA A 57 9.83 5.48 10.72
N LEU A 58 9.05 6.36 10.10
CA LEU A 58 9.56 7.39 9.21
C LEU A 58 10.42 8.42 9.96
N GLU A 59 10.02 8.87 11.16
CA GLU A 59 10.83 9.77 11.99
C GLU A 59 12.19 9.15 12.36
N GLU A 60 12.22 7.87 12.74
CA GLU A 60 13.46 7.14 13.04
C GLU A 60 14.38 7.01 11.81
N LEU A 61 13.81 6.77 10.64
CA LEU A 61 14.57 6.73 9.38
C LEU A 61 15.06 8.11 8.97
N LEU A 62 14.22 9.16 9.07
CA LEU A 62 14.57 10.54 8.73
C LEU A 62 15.71 11.09 9.60
N ALA A 63 15.80 10.67 10.86
CA ALA A 63 16.90 11.04 11.76
C ALA A 63 18.28 10.55 11.27
N GLN A 64 18.30 9.57 10.35
CA GLN A 64 19.51 9.05 9.70
C GLN A 64 19.83 9.77 8.37
N HIS A 65 19.03 10.79 8.00
CA HIS A 65 19.19 11.61 6.80
C HIS A 65 19.19 10.81 5.49
N PRO A 66 18.13 10.03 5.20
CA PRO A 66 18.07 9.15 4.03
C PRO A 66 18.12 9.95 2.74
N ALA A 67 18.66 9.34 1.69
CA ALA A 67 18.73 9.91 0.36
C ALA A 67 17.37 9.86 -0.38
N GLY A 68 16.48 8.95 0.03
CA GLY A 68 15.14 8.80 -0.50
C GLY A 68 14.36 7.73 0.28
N ILE A 69 13.10 7.56 -0.08
CA ILE A 69 12.15 6.68 0.60
C ILE A 69 11.55 5.70 -0.41
N ILE A 70 11.52 4.42 -0.04
CA ILE A 70 10.73 3.39 -0.71
C ILE A 70 9.59 3.01 0.24
N LEU A 71 8.35 3.24 -0.20
CA LEU A 71 7.14 2.76 0.46
C LEU A 71 6.65 1.52 -0.29
N ASP A 72 6.77 0.35 0.32
CA ASP A 72 6.32 -0.91 -0.26
C ASP A 72 4.90 -1.24 0.18
N LEU A 73 3.99 -1.27 -0.79
CA LEU A 73 2.57 -1.61 -0.64
C LEU A 73 2.22 -2.90 -1.39
N ARG A 74 3.22 -3.67 -1.85
CA ARG A 74 3.00 -4.96 -2.53
C ARG A 74 2.30 -5.91 -1.57
N ASP A 75 1.30 -6.62 -2.08
CA ASP A 75 0.46 -7.55 -1.33
C ASP A 75 -0.34 -6.95 -0.15
N ASN A 76 -0.34 -5.62 0.00
CA ASN A 76 -1.17 -4.92 0.98
C ASN A 76 -2.60 -4.72 0.46
N SER A 77 -3.53 -5.52 0.97
CA SER A 77 -4.96 -5.49 0.61
C SER A 77 -5.76 -4.26 1.12
N GLY A 78 -5.08 -3.32 1.80
CA GLY A 78 -5.62 -2.10 2.36
C GLY A 78 -5.97 -2.23 3.84
N GLY A 79 -7.06 -1.58 4.25
CA GLY A 79 -7.51 -1.56 5.64
C GLY A 79 -8.33 -0.32 5.94
N TYR A 80 -8.09 0.30 7.10
CA TYR A 80 -8.80 1.49 7.55
C TYR A 80 -8.48 2.71 6.68
N LEU A 81 -9.52 3.47 6.36
CA LEU A 81 -9.42 4.65 5.51
C LEU A 81 -8.66 5.79 6.20
N ASP A 82 -8.91 6.00 7.49
CA ASP A 82 -8.23 7.04 8.27
C ASP A 82 -6.72 6.83 8.29
N ALA A 83 -6.26 5.58 8.44
CA ALA A 83 -4.85 5.23 8.34
C ALA A 83 -4.26 5.55 6.96
N ALA A 84 -5.05 5.45 5.88
CA ALA A 84 -4.59 5.85 4.55
C ALA A 84 -4.35 7.36 4.48
N PHE A 85 -5.23 8.16 5.08
CA PHE A 85 -5.08 9.62 5.14
C PHE A 85 -3.90 10.02 6.01
N ASP A 86 -3.73 9.40 7.18
CA ASP A 86 -2.60 9.64 8.06
C ASP A 86 -1.27 9.38 7.35
N ILE A 87 -1.12 8.19 6.74
CA ILE A 87 0.11 7.77 6.06
C ILE A 87 0.37 8.62 4.82
N THR A 88 -0.65 8.91 4.01
CA THR A 88 -0.48 9.75 2.82
C THR A 88 -0.04 11.16 3.19
N SER A 89 -0.58 11.71 4.28
CA SER A 89 -0.25 13.06 4.75
C SER A 89 1.18 13.20 5.27
N LEU A 90 1.87 12.09 5.59
CA LEU A 90 3.30 12.12 5.90
C LEU A 90 4.16 12.62 4.73
N PHE A 91 3.66 12.42 3.50
CA PHE A 91 4.37 12.74 2.26
C PHE A 91 3.77 13.94 1.51
N ILE A 92 2.50 14.27 1.75
CA ILE A 92 1.75 15.32 1.05
C ILE A 92 1.26 16.35 2.07
N GLU A 93 1.71 17.59 1.93
CA GLU A 93 1.37 18.67 2.87
C GLU A 93 -0.07 19.15 2.70
N ASP A 94 -0.53 19.36 1.46
CA ASP A 94 -1.84 19.93 1.18
C ASP A 94 -2.53 19.34 -0.05
N GLY A 95 -3.85 19.55 -0.10
CA GLY A 95 -4.72 19.21 -1.20
C GLY A 95 -5.35 17.83 -1.11
N PRO A 96 -6.11 17.44 -2.15
CA PRO A 96 -6.91 16.22 -2.11
C PRO A 96 -6.04 14.96 -2.11
N ILE A 97 -6.39 14.03 -1.22
CA ILE A 97 -5.92 12.63 -1.21
C ILE A 97 -6.92 11.75 -1.95
N MET A 98 -8.21 11.95 -1.71
CA MET A 98 -9.28 11.13 -2.27
C MET A 98 -10.54 11.96 -2.48
N ILE A 99 -11.32 11.62 -3.50
CA ILE A 99 -12.67 12.15 -3.70
C ILE A 99 -13.66 10.99 -3.61
N GLU A 100 -14.62 11.07 -2.69
CA GLU A 100 -15.75 10.16 -2.61
C GLU A 100 -16.92 10.73 -3.42
N GLU A 101 -17.34 10.04 -4.47
CA GLU A 101 -18.46 10.43 -5.32
C GLU A 101 -19.66 9.51 -5.09
N TRP A 102 -20.75 10.11 -4.64
CA TRP A 102 -22.00 9.44 -4.26
C TRP A 102 -22.93 9.24 -5.45
N GLY A 103 -23.88 8.30 -5.31
CA GLY A 103 -24.83 7.96 -6.37
C GLY A 103 -25.79 9.09 -6.79
N ASP A 104 -25.90 10.16 -5.99
CA ASP A 104 -26.66 11.38 -6.33
C ASP A 104 -25.82 12.44 -7.05
N GLY A 105 -24.55 12.14 -7.33
CA GLY A 105 -23.59 13.04 -7.98
C GLY A 105 -22.94 14.05 -7.05
N THR A 106 -23.10 13.92 -5.73
CA THR A 106 -22.37 14.74 -4.76
C THR A 106 -20.97 14.18 -4.53
N ASP A 107 -20.01 15.09 -4.38
CA ASP A 107 -18.62 14.77 -4.06
C ASP A 107 -18.30 15.19 -2.62
N HIS A 108 -17.52 14.37 -1.94
CA HIS A 108 -16.82 14.72 -0.72
C HIS A 108 -15.32 14.54 -0.93
N THR A 109 -14.55 15.61 -0.71
CA THR A 109 -13.09 15.59 -0.87
C THR A 109 -12.44 15.40 0.49
N TYR A 110 -11.49 14.48 0.56
CA TYR A 110 -10.64 14.24 1.71
C TYR A 110 -9.26 14.80 1.41
N ASP A 111 -8.87 15.84 2.12
CA ASP A 111 -7.59 16.54 1.95
C ASP A 111 -6.52 16.00 2.90
N ALA A 112 -5.26 16.28 2.57
CA ALA A 112 -4.11 16.04 3.44
C ALA A 112 -4.20 16.83 4.74
N LEU A 113 -3.60 16.27 5.79
CA LEU A 113 -3.75 16.75 7.17
C LEU A 113 -2.83 17.93 7.54
N GLY A 114 -1.91 18.34 6.67
CA GLY A 114 -0.97 19.46 6.94
C GLY A 114 0.14 19.11 7.94
N ASN A 115 0.57 17.85 7.96
CA ASN A 115 1.59 17.33 8.86
C ASN A 115 2.69 16.56 8.11
N ALA A 116 3.04 16.96 6.89
CA ALA A 116 4.05 16.23 6.13
C ALA A 116 5.42 16.35 6.80
N ILE A 117 6.04 15.20 7.06
CA ILE A 117 7.38 15.11 7.64
C ILE A 117 8.45 14.76 6.60
N ALA A 118 8.03 14.24 5.45
CA ALA A 118 8.90 14.00 4.30
C ALA A 118 8.25 14.52 3.00
N PRO A 119 8.06 15.85 2.82
CA PRO A 119 7.44 16.39 1.62
C PRO A 119 8.39 16.43 0.40
N ASP A 120 9.71 16.49 0.62
CA ASP A 120 10.67 16.81 -0.44
C ASP A 120 11.60 15.66 -0.84
N LEU A 121 11.73 14.62 -0.02
CA LEU A 121 12.63 13.50 -0.30
C LEU A 121 12.15 12.71 -1.53
N PRO A 122 13.05 12.19 -2.39
CA PRO A 122 12.66 11.25 -3.43
C PRO A 122 11.82 10.10 -2.86
N LEU A 123 10.67 9.82 -3.48
CA LEU A 123 9.73 8.80 -3.03
C LEU A 123 9.40 7.86 -4.17
N VAL A 124 9.58 6.57 -3.95
CA VAL A 124 9.11 5.49 -4.82
C VAL A 124 8.10 4.64 -4.04
N VAL A 125 6.99 4.29 -4.68
CA VAL A 125 5.97 3.41 -4.12
C VAL A 125 5.96 2.11 -4.91
N LEU A 126 6.22 0.98 -4.24
CA LEU A 126 6.13 -0.34 -4.86
C LEU A 126 4.69 -0.85 -4.76
N VAL A 127 4.13 -1.29 -5.90
CA VAL A 127 2.75 -1.78 -5.98
C VAL A 127 2.65 -3.04 -6.85
N ASN A 128 1.65 -3.88 -6.57
CA ASN A 128 1.35 -5.04 -7.39
C ASN A 128 -0.16 -5.35 -7.39
N GLY A 129 -0.56 -6.44 -8.04
CA GLY A 129 -1.96 -6.89 -8.08
C GLY A 129 -2.57 -7.24 -6.71
N GLY A 130 -1.77 -7.36 -5.65
CA GLY A 130 -2.22 -7.52 -4.26
C GLY A 130 -2.46 -6.18 -3.54
N SER A 131 -1.92 -5.07 -4.05
CA SER A 131 -2.17 -3.72 -3.55
C SER A 131 -3.62 -3.32 -3.81
N ALA A 132 -4.41 -3.09 -2.76
CA ALA A 132 -5.85 -2.80 -2.89
C ALA A 132 -6.35 -1.73 -1.91
N SER A 133 -7.45 -1.07 -2.25
CA SER A 133 -8.23 -0.23 -1.33
C SER A 133 -7.39 0.92 -0.75
N ALA A 134 -7.14 0.98 0.57
CA ALA A 134 -6.31 2.01 1.20
C ALA A 134 -4.93 2.15 0.55
N SER A 135 -4.31 1.04 0.13
CA SER A 135 -3.04 1.05 -0.62
C SER A 135 -3.15 1.82 -1.93
N GLU A 136 -4.26 1.66 -2.63
CA GLU A 136 -4.53 2.35 -3.89
C GLU A 136 -4.90 3.82 -3.66
N ILE A 137 -5.52 4.17 -2.52
CA ILE A 137 -5.76 5.57 -2.15
C ILE A 137 -4.42 6.28 -1.94
N THR A 138 -3.55 5.68 -1.12
CA THR A 138 -2.22 6.22 -0.83
C THR A 138 -1.37 6.33 -2.09
N ALA A 139 -1.26 5.25 -2.87
CA ALA A 139 -0.47 5.23 -4.10
C ALA A 139 -1.04 6.20 -5.15
N GLY A 140 -2.37 6.22 -5.33
CA GLY A 140 -3.03 7.10 -6.31
C GLY A 140 -2.88 8.58 -5.96
N ALA A 141 -2.95 8.94 -4.67
CA ALA A 141 -2.70 10.31 -4.21
C ALA A 141 -1.25 10.72 -4.45
N ILE A 142 -0.28 9.86 -4.10
CA ILE A 142 1.14 10.12 -4.33
C ILE A 142 1.43 10.29 -5.83
N GLN A 143 0.84 9.45 -6.68
CA GLN A 143 1.00 9.50 -8.13
C GLN A 143 0.41 10.78 -8.74
N ASP A 144 -0.88 11.05 -8.51
CA ASP A 144 -1.59 12.18 -9.13
C ASP A 144 -1.03 13.52 -8.69
N ARG A 145 -0.50 13.59 -7.46
CA ARG A 145 0.14 14.81 -6.94
C ARG A 145 1.58 14.96 -7.42
N GLY A 146 2.10 14.01 -8.21
CA GLY A 146 3.49 13.98 -8.65
C GLY A 146 4.48 13.91 -7.49
N ARG A 147 4.04 13.41 -6.33
CA ARG A 147 4.85 13.36 -5.11
C ARG A 147 5.86 12.21 -5.18
N GLY A 148 5.51 11.10 -5.80
CA GLY A 148 6.38 9.93 -5.92
C GLY A 148 6.09 9.15 -7.19
N THR A 149 6.97 8.19 -7.49
CA THR A 149 6.86 7.31 -8.66
C THR A 149 6.35 5.95 -8.25
N LEU A 150 5.31 5.45 -8.92
CA LEU A 150 4.82 4.09 -8.73
C LEU A 150 5.60 3.11 -9.62
N VAL A 151 6.10 2.04 -9.02
CA VAL A 151 6.85 0.98 -9.69
C VAL A 151 6.21 -0.37 -9.38
N GLY A 152 6.09 -1.23 -10.39
CA GLY A 152 5.63 -2.61 -10.23
C GLY A 152 4.57 -2.99 -11.25
N THR A 153 3.45 -3.54 -10.80
CA THR A 153 2.36 -3.97 -11.71
C THR A 153 1.02 -3.33 -11.34
N THR A 154 0.05 -3.41 -12.26
CA THR A 154 -1.28 -2.82 -12.06
C THR A 154 -1.92 -3.33 -10.76
N THR A 155 -2.47 -2.41 -9.96
CA THR A 155 -3.08 -2.74 -8.66
C THR A 155 -4.43 -3.46 -8.79
N TYR A 156 -4.97 -3.93 -7.67
CA TYR A 156 -6.17 -4.78 -7.65
C TYR A 156 -7.43 -4.15 -8.27
N GLY A 157 -7.64 -2.85 -8.08
CA GLY A 157 -8.81 -2.12 -8.56
C GLY A 157 -10.00 -2.12 -7.60
N LYS A 158 -9.79 -1.93 -6.29
CA LYS A 158 -10.88 -1.86 -5.30
C LYS A 158 -11.25 -0.40 -4.99
N GLY A 159 -12.08 0.17 -5.84
CA GLY A 159 -12.48 1.59 -5.83
C GLY A 159 -13.82 1.93 -5.16
N SER A 160 -14.33 1.10 -4.23
CA SER A 160 -15.69 1.23 -3.70
C SER A 160 -15.76 1.43 -2.18
N VAL A 161 -16.66 2.31 -1.75
CA VAL A 161 -17.02 2.52 -0.34
C VAL A 161 -18.23 1.67 -0.01
N GLN A 162 -18.11 0.85 1.04
CA GLN A 162 -19.14 -0.09 1.46
C GLN A 162 -19.60 0.21 2.88
N ASN A 163 -20.91 0.41 3.05
CA ASN A 163 -21.54 0.54 4.36
C ASN A 163 -22.05 -0.80 4.84
N TRP A 164 -21.83 -1.07 6.13
CA TRP A 164 -22.48 -2.16 6.85
C TRP A 164 -23.76 -1.62 7.50
N ILE A 165 -24.88 -2.23 7.14
CA ILE A 165 -26.19 -1.91 7.70
C ILE A 165 -26.64 -3.16 8.46
N GLU A 166 -26.59 -3.10 9.78
CA GLU A 166 -27.08 -4.17 10.65
C GLU A 166 -28.59 -4.34 10.48
N LEU A 167 -29.04 -5.60 10.48
CA LEU A 167 -30.45 -5.95 10.44
C LEU A 167 -30.97 -6.10 11.87
N ASP A 168 -32.19 -5.61 12.10
CA ASP A 168 -32.83 -5.68 13.41
C ASP A 168 -32.88 -7.11 13.96
N GLY A 169 -32.66 -7.27 15.26
CA GLY A 169 -32.88 -8.52 15.98
C GLY A 169 -31.85 -9.63 15.69
N ASP A 170 -30.57 -9.29 15.60
CA ASP A 170 -29.45 -10.23 15.33
C ASP A 170 -29.59 -11.00 14.00
N ASN A 171 -30.26 -10.42 13.01
CA ASN A 171 -30.48 -11.07 11.72
C ASN A 171 -29.31 -10.92 10.72
N GLY A 172 -28.13 -10.51 11.20
CA GLY A 172 -26.94 -10.26 10.39
C GLY A 172 -26.86 -8.82 9.89
N ALA A 173 -26.21 -8.61 8.76
CA ALA A 173 -26.00 -7.29 8.17
C ALA A 173 -25.98 -7.34 6.64
N ILE A 174 -26.28 -6.21 5.99
CA ILE A 174 -26.12 -6.01 4.56
C ILE A 174 -24.89 -5.14 4.33
N ARG A 175 -24.04 -5.53 3.39
CA ARG A 175 -22.94 -4.70 2.90
C ARG A 175 -23.30 -4.09 1.56
N VAL A 176 -23.49 -2.77 1.52
CA VAL A 176 -23.95 -2.05 0.32
C VAL A 176 -22.86 -1.09 -0.13
N THR A 177 -22.49 -1.14 -1.41
CA THR A 177 -21.66 -0.10 -2.02
C THR A 177 -22.48 1.17 -2.19
N VAL A 178 -22.04 2.25 -1.55
CA VAL A 178 -22.78 3.53 -1.49
C VAL A 178 -22.11 4.65 -2.30
N ALA A 179 -20.81 4.55 -2.49
CA ALA A 179 -20.02 5.51 -3.24
C ALA A 179 -18.85 4.82 -3.95
N ARG A 180 -18.31 5.50 -4.95
CA ARG A 180 -17.00 5.19 -5.51
C ARG A 180 -16.01 6.22 -5.02
N TRP A 181 -14.79 5.81 -4.76
CA TRP A 181 -13.72 6.76 -4.56
C TRP A 181 -12.92 6.94 -5.84
N LEU A 182 -12.43 8.16 -6.03
CA LEU A 182 -11.64 8.61 -7.15
C LEU A 182 -10.31 9.14 -6.61
N THR A 183 -9.27 9.03 -7.41
CA THR A 183 -7.99 9.69 -7.14
C THR A 183 -8.12 11.21 -7.24
N PRO A 184 -7.10 12.01 -6.84
CA PRO A 184 -7.13 13.46 -6.98
C PRO A 184 -7.43 13.98 -8.39
N ASP A 185 -6.96 13.30 -9.44
CA ASP A 185 -7.28 13.60 -10.85
C ASP A 185 -8.64 13.05 -11.30
N ARG A 186 -9.47 12.60 -10.35
CA ARG A 186 -10.78 11.95 -10.57
C ARG A 186 -10.71 10.64 -11.36
N LYS A 187 -9.59 9.91 -11.31
CA LYS A 187 -9.50 8.60 -11.97
C LYS A 187 -10.31 7.59 -11.16
N GLN A 188 -11.14 6.81 -11.87
CA GLN A 188 -11.84 5.69 -11.25
C GLN A 188 -10.96 4.45 -11.31
N ILE A 189 -10.69 3.85 -10.16
CA ILE A 189 -9.85 2.66 -10.07
C ILE A 189 -10.66 1.35 -9.95
N ASN A 190 -11.98 1.42 -9.69
CA ASN A 190 -12.80 0.24 -9.45
C ASN A 190 -12.86 -0.70 -10.68
N GLY A 191 -12.36 -1.92 -10.54
CA GLY A 191 -12.24 -2.93 -11.58
C GLY A 191 -11.14 -2.68 -12.61
N ILE A 192 -10.30 -1.66 -12.40
CA ILE A 192 -9.21 -1.24 -13.31
C ILE A 192 -7.86 -1.31 -12.61
N GLY A 193 -7.78 -0.82 -11.37
CA GLY A 193 -6.50 -0.59 -10.68
C GLY A 193 -5.86 0.73 -11.07
N LEU A 194 -4.73 1.01 -10.43
CA LEU A 194 -3.76 2.02 -10.79
C LEU A 194 -2.72 1.37 -11.70
N THR A 195 -2.43 2.02 -12.82
CA THR A 195 -1.28 1.67 -13.64
C THR A 195 -0.04 2.35 -13.03
N PRO A 196 1.03 1.60 -12.72
CA PRO A 196 2.27 2.19 -12.22
C PRO A 196 2.91 3.09 -13.28
N ASP A 197 3.69 4.08 -12.85
CA ASP A 197 4.43 4.95 -13.75
C ASP A 197 5.51 4.17 -14.52
N LEU A 198 6.07 3.15 -13.85
CA LEU A 198 7.02 2.21 -14.43
C LEU A 198 6.56 0.78 -14.16
N GLU A 199 6.09 0.13 -15.22
CA GLU A 199 5.72 -1.27 -15.19
C GLU A 199 6.98 -2.15 -15.14
N VAL A 200 7.09 -2.95 -14.09
CA VAL A 200 8.17 -3.90 -13.84
C VAL A 200 7.56 -5.17 -13.29
N ASP A 201 7.67 -6.25 -14.06
CA ASP A 201 7.22 -7.57 -13.61
C ASP A 201 8.15 -8.14 -12.54
N TYR A 202 7.56 -8.88 -11.59
CA TYR A 202 8.29 -9.71 -10.64
C TYR A 202 7.82 -11.15 -10.80
N THR A 203 8.64 -11.97 -11.44
CA THR A 203 8.26 -13.34 -11.82
C THR A 203 8.64 -14.35 -10.74
N GLN A 204 8.06 -15.55 -10.81
CA GLN A 204 8.48 -16.66 -9.96
C GLN A 204 9.96 -17.03 -10.16
N GLU A 205 10.48 -16.89 -11.39
CA GLU A 205 11.89 -17.14 -11.68
C GLU A 205 12.81 -16.15 -10.95
N ASP A 206 12.42 -14.87 -10.91
CA ASP A 206 13.15 -13.85 -10.15
C ASP A 206 13.12 -14.17 -8.64
N PHE A 207 11.95 -14.54 -8.12
CA PHE A 207 11.80 -14.92 -6.71
C PHE A 207 12.68 -16.14 -6.35
N ASP A 208 12.66 -17.17 -7.19
CA ASP A 208 13.46 -18.38 -7.00
C ASP A 208 14.97 -18.08 -7.11
N ALA A 209 15.35 -17.08 -7.89
CA ALA A 209 16.72 -16.57 -8.02
C ALA A 209 17.13 -15.61 -6.89
N GLY A 210 16.19 -15.17 -6.04
CA GLY A 210 16.44 -14.18 -4.99
C GLY A 210 16.71 -12.77 -5.53
N ILE A 211 16.13 -12.43 -6.67
CA ILE A 211 16.26 -11.13 -7.34
C ILE A 211 14.91 -10.41 -7.23
N ASP A 212 14.91 -9.15 -6.82
CA ASP A 212 13.71 -8.31 -6.80
C ASP A 212 13.87 -7.16 -7.81
N PRO A 213 13.44 -7.34 -9.07
CA PRO A 213 13.62 -6.33 -10.12
C PRO A 213 12.83 -5.03 -9.84
N GLN A 214 11.75 -5.11 -9.06
CA GLN A 214 10.96 -3.94 -8.69
C GLN A 214 11.72 -3.11 -7.64
N MET A 215 12.30 -3.76 -6.64
CA MET A 215 13.18 -3.12 -5.64
C MET A 215 14.43 -2.53 -6.30
N ASP A 216 15.10 -3.28 -7.17
CA ASP A 216 16.28 -2.82 -7.91
C ASP A 216 15.96 -1.55 -8.70
N LYS A 217 14.78 -1.52 -9.35
CA LYS A 217 14.33 -0.34 -10.10
C LYS A 217 14.02 0.85 -9.18
N ALA A 218 13.41 0.63 -8.02
CA ALA A 218 13.15 1.69 -7.06
C ALA A 218 14.44 2.33 -6.54
N ILE A 219 15.45 1.51 -6.23
CA ILE A 219 16.78 1.98 -5.83
C ILE A 219 17.43 2.78 -6.96
N GLU A 220 17.40 2.26 -8.19
CA GLU A 220 17.94 2.97 -9.37
C GLU A 220 17.32 4.36 -9.54
N LEU A 221 16.00 4.50 -9.36
CA LEU A 221 15.30 5.78 -9.48
C LEU A 221 15.73 6.76 -8.40
N ILE A 222 15.79 6.32 -7.13
CA ILE A 222 16.21 7.18 -6.02
C ILE A 222 17.63 7.71 -6.27
N LEU A 223 18.55 6.84 -6.65
CA LEU A 223 19.93 7.25 -6.96
C LEU A 223 19.99 8.18 -8.18
N GLY A 224 19.18 7.93 -9.21
CA GLY A 224 19.09 8.79 -10.39
C GLY A 224 18.58 10.20 -10.08
N TYR A 225 17.71 10.38 -9.08
CA TYR A 225 17.27 11.72 -8.63
C TYR A 225 18.39 12.52 -7.96
N LEU A 226 19.31 11.85 -7.27
CA LEU A 226 20.47 12.49 -6.63
C LEU A 226 21.48 12.99 -7.66
N ASP A 227 21.68 12.23 -8.74
CA ASP A 227 22.61 12.61 -9.81
C ASP A 227 22.12 13.83 -10.62
N GLN A 228 20.81 14.11 -10.63
CA GLN A 228 20.23 15.27 -11.32
C GLN A 228 20.22 16.55 -10.48
N THR A 229 20.48 16.45 -9.17
CA THR A 229 20.47 17.57 -8.22
C THR A 229 21.87 18.10 -7.87
N LEU A 230 22.93 17.47 -8.40
CA LEU A 230 24.33 17.89 -8.32
C LEU A 230 24.79 18.64 -9.57
#